data_AF-A0A8T6MG16-F1
#
_entry.id   AF-A0A8T6MG16-F1
#
_cell.length_a   1.000
_cell.length_b   1.000
_cell.length_c   1.000
_cell.angle_alpha   90.00
_cell.angle_beta   90.00
_cell.angle_gamma   90.00
#
_symmetry.space_group_name_H-M   'P 1'
#
loop_
_entity.id
_entity.type
_entity.pdbx_description
1 polymer ?
#
loop_
_entity_poly.entity_id
_entity_poly.type
_entity_poly.pdbx_seq_one_letter_code
_entity_poly.pdbx_strand_id
1 'polypeptide(L)'
;MSGKKAHGKRAKTRSLMKRNVRAKTTVNEVLKPVEIGGTYQININSSKHQGLPHKRMQGKTGKLVSFQGKAPVMEIYDGNLKKKVITERVHLKPIKQIPKVKKVKK
;
A
#
# COMPACT_ATOMS: atom_id res chain seq x y z
N MET A 1 -23.95 26.59 6.95
CA MET A 1 -22.55 26.16 7.19
C MET A 1 -21.74 26.27 5.90
N SER A 2 -21.32 27.48 5.54
CA SER A 2 -20.43 27.71 4.38
C SER A 2 -18.99 27.39 4.79
N GLY A 3 -18.40 26.31 4.23
CA GLY A 3 -16.95 26.03 4.39
C GLY A 3 -16.53 24.58 4.68
N LYS A 4 -17.45 23.62 4.83
CA LYS A 4 -17.04 22.21 5.01
C LYS A 4 -16.51 21.64 3.69
N LYS A 5 -15.19 21.49 3.59
CA LYS A 5 -14.52 20.87 2.42
C LYS A 5 -14.97 19.42 2.25
N ALA A 6 -15.31 19.03 1.02
CA ALA A 6 -15.77 17.68 0.71
C ALA A 6 -14.73 16.60 1.10
N HIS A 7 -15.21 15.51 1.69
CA HIS A 7 -14.39 14.37 2.11
C HIS A 7 -14.20 13.33 0.99
N GLY A 8 -13.76 13.79 -0.19
CA GLY A 8 -13.50 12.90 -1.32
C GLY A 8 -12.34 11.92 -1.06
N LYS A 9 -12.33 10.81 -1.81
CA LYS A 9 -11.28 9.78 -1.76
C LYS A 9 -9.87 10.36 -1.95
N ARG A 10 -9.74 11.43 -2.76
CA ARG A 10 -8.50 12.16 -3.04
C ARG A 10 -8.43 13.57 -2.43
N ALA A 11 -9.34 13.92 -1.51
CA ALA A 11 -9.28 15.23 -0.86
C ALA A 11 -8.00 15.35 -0.01
N LYS A 12 -7.33 16.51 -0.07
CA LYS A 12 -6.09 16.80 0.68
C LYS A 12 -4.91 15.85 0.37
N THR A 13 -4.84 15.26 -0.83
CA THR A 13 -3.73 14.35 -1.21
C THR A 13 -2.68 14.99 -2.13
N ARG A 14 -2.68 16.32 -2.29
CA ARG A 14 -1.80 17.04 -3.24
C ARG A 14 -0.33 16.66 -3.04
N SER A 15 0.18 16.74 -1.82
CA SER A 15 1.56 16.37 -1.47
C SER A 15 1.76 14.85 -1.44
N LEU A 16 0.79 14.11 -0.89
CA LEU A 16 0.86 12.64 -0.72
C LEU A 16 1.01 11.91 -2.06
N MET A 17 0.29 12.35 -3.09
CA MET A 17 0.35 11.76 -4.44
C MET A 17 1.30 12.54 -5.38
N LYS A 18 2.10 13.47 -4.85
CA LYS A 18 3.11 14.17 -5.65
C LYS A 18 4.26 13.22 -5.91
N ARG A 19 4.60 13.03 -7.19
CA ARG A 19 5.77 12.28 -7.63
C ARG A 19 6.83 13.26 -8.15
N ASN A 20 8.10 12.84 -8.14
CA ASN A 20 9.18 13.62 -8.75
C ASN A 20 8.96 13.72 -10.27
N VAL A 21 9.22 14.89 -10.84
CA VAL A 21 9.00 15.22 -12.26
C VAL A 21 9.73 14.24 -13.19
N ARG A 22 10.91 13.75 -12.78
CA ARG A 22 11.71 12.81 -13.58
C ARG A 22 11.40 11.33 -13.34
N ALA A 23 10.60 11.00 -12.32
CA ALA A 23 10.38 9.61 -11.93
C ALA A 23 9.29 8.96 -12.81
N LYS A 24 9.69 8.01 -13.66
CA LYS A 24 8.79 7.21 -14.48
C LYS A 24 8.48 5.87 -13.81
N THR A 25 7.33 5.27 -14.14
CA THR A 25 7.00 3.89 -13.75
C THR A 25 7.59 2.95 -14.77
N THR A 26 8.42 2.02 -14.34
CA THR A 26 9.07 1.03 -15.23
C THR A 26 8.20 -0.21 -15.38
N VAL A 27 8.43 -0.99 -16.44
CA VAL A 27 7.73 -2.27 -16.66
C VAL A 27 8.03 -3.26 -15.53
N ASN A 28 9.26 -3.25 -15.00
CA ASN A 28 9.67 -4.09 -13.89
C ASN A 28 8.86 -3.82 -12.61
N GLU A 29 8.46 -2.57 -12.34
CA GLU A 29 7.59 -2.25 -11.19
C GLU A 29 6.18 -2.85 -11.34
N VAL A 30 5.69 -2.97 -12.57
CA VAL A 30 4.35 -3.51 -12.88
C VAL A 30 4.32 -5.03 -12.80
N LEU A 31 5.35 -5.68 -13.35
CA LEU A 31 5.45 -7.13 -13.42
C LEU A 31 6.08 -7.77 -12.18
N LYS A 32 6.48 -6.95 -11.21
CA LYS A 32 7.17 -7.42 -10.00
C LYS A 32 6.43 -8.61 -9.35
N PRO A 33 7.12 -9.73 -9.07
CA PRO A 33 6.50 -10.85 -8.39
C PRO A 33 6.19 -10.45 -6.94
N VAL A 34 5.04 -10.92 -6.47
CA VAL A 34 4.56 -10.71 -5.11
C VAL A 34 4.20 -12.08 -4.56
N GLU A 35 4.61 -12.37 -3.33
CA GLU A 35 4.42 -13.69 -2.71
C GLU A 35 3.44 -13.61 -1.54
N ILE A 36 2.63 -14.66 -1.38
CA ILE A 36 1.72 -14.80 -0.25
C ILE A 36 2.52 -14.98 1.03
N GLY A 37 2.10 -14.33 2.13
CA GLY A 37 2.84 -14.31 3.39
C GLY A 37 3.96 -13.27 3.44
N GLY A 38 4.35 -12.71 2.29
CA GLY A 38 5.29 -11.61 2.21
C GLY A 38 4.78 -10.36 2.94
N THR A 39 5.72 -9.56 3.45
CA THR A 39 5.41 -8.29 4.10
C THR A 39 5.67 -7.13 3.17
N TYR A 40 4.62 -6.35 2.95
CA TYR A 40 4.64 -5.22 2.02
C TYR A 40 4.17 -3.96 2.72
N GLN A 41 4.57 -2.83 2.18
CA GLN A 41 4.05 -1.52 2.53
C GLN A 41 3.23 -0.99 1.37
N ILE A 42 2.09 -0.37 1.69
CA ILE A 42 1.33 0.39 0.69
C ILE A 42 2.04 1.71 0.44
N ASN A 43 2.56 1.88 -0.77
CA ASN A 43 3.09 3.13 -1.27
C ASN A 43 2.48 3.45 -2.63
N ILE A 44 1.57 4.43 -2.64
CA ILE A 44 0.83 4.84 -3.83
C ILE A 44 1.78 5.36 -4.91
N ASN A 45 1.70 4.73 -6.08
CA ASN A 45 2.31 5.23 -7.30
C ASN A 45 1.27 6.05 -8.06
N SER A 46 1.40 7.38 -8.06
CA SER A 46 0.42 8.28 -8.69
C SER A 46 0.31 8.15 -10.21
N SER A 47 1.28 7.54 -10.89
CA SER A 47 1.24 7.35 -12.35
C SER A 47 0.31 6.20 -12.79
N LYS A 48 -0.06 5.31 -11.87
CA LYS A 48 -1.04 4.24 -12.13
C LYS A 48 -2.28 4.49 -11.26
N HIS A 49 -3.42 4.66 -11.92
CA HIS A 49 -4.68 4.97 -11.24
C HIS A 49 -5.53 3.73 -10.94
N GLN A 50 -5.22 2.60 -11.57
CA GLN A 50 -5.92 1.33 -11.33
C GLN A 50 -5.53 0.77 -9.97
N GLY A 51 -6.49 0.17 -9.26
CA GLY A 51 -6.24 -0.44 -7.96
C GLY A 51 -5.72 0.52 -6.87
N LEU A 52 -5.98 1.83 -7.00
CA LEU A 52 -5.53 2.84 -6.04
C LEU A 52 -6.15 2.61 -4.64
N PRO A 53 -5.32 2.45 -3.59
CA PRO A 53 -5.83 2.41 -2.23
C PRO A 53 -6.32 3.78 -1.77
N HIS A 54 -7.19 3.78 -0.75
CA HIS A 54 -7.59 5.02 -0.09
C HIS A 54 -6.40 5.68 0.60
N LYS A 55 -6.34 7.02 0.59
CA LYS A 55 -5.24 7.82 1.16
C LYS A 55 -4.86 7.47 2.61
N ARG A 56 -5.82 6.98 3.40
CA ARG A 56 -5.60 6.54 4.81
C ARG A 56 -4.71 5.30 4.92
N MET A 57 -4.53 4.55 3.84
CA MET A 57 -3.73 3.32 3.82
C MET A 57 -2.29 3.57 3.38
N GLN A 58 -1.98 4.78 2.89
CA GLN A 58 -0.61 5.15 2.51
C GLN A 58 0.35 4.97 3.69
N GLY A 59 1.49 4.34 3.42
CA GLY A 59 2.55 4.13 4.41
C GLY A 59 2.32 2.96 5.36
N LYS A 60 1.14 2.31 5.32
CA LYS A 60 0.86 1.17 6.19
C LYS A 60 1.50 -0.10 5.68
N THR A 61 1.93 -0.91 6.63
CA THR A 61 2.56 -2.21 6.40
C THR A 61 1.61 -3.32 6.83
N GLY A 62 1.71 -4.46 6.15
CA GLY A 62 0.82 -5.58 6.35
C GLY A 62 1.33 -6.82 5.63
N LYS A 63 0.57 -7.90 5.75
CA LYS A 63 0.90 -9.19 5.13
C LYS A 63 0.01 -9.45 3.94
N LEU A 64 0.58 -10.05 2.90
CA LEU A 64 -0.20 -10.55 1.78
C LEU A 64 -0.88 -11.86 2.18
N VAL A 65 -2.19 -11.96 1.94
CA VAL A 65 -2.99 -13.12 2.35
C VAL A 65 -3.48 -13.93 1.16
N SER A 66 -3.88 -13.26 0.08
CA SER A 66 -4.38 -13.94 -1.11
C SER A 66 -4.24 -13.05 -2.35
N PHE A 67 -4.63 -13.60 -3.49
CA PHE A 67 -4.83 -12.86 -4.73
C PHE A 67 -6.30 -12.88 -5.11
N GLN A 68 -6.79 -11.76 -5.63
CA GLN A 68 -8.10 -11.66 -6.26
C GLN A 68 -7.89 -11.28 -7.73
N GLY A 69 -7.95 -12.27 -8.61
CA GLY A 69 -7.52 -12.13 -10.00
C GLY A 69 -6.05 -11.72 -10.08
N LYS A 70 -5.76 -10.57 -10.69
CA LYS A 70 -4.39 -10.03 -10.79
C LYS A 70 -3.96 -9.24 -9.55
N ALA A 71 -4.91 -8.82 -8.71
CA ALA A 71 -4.68 -7.88 -7.62
C ALA A 71 -4.35 -8.62 -6.30
N PRO A 72 -3.22 -8.32 -5.65
CA PRO A 72 -2.94 -8.80 -4.31
C PRO A 72 -3.93 -8.27 -3.26
N VAL A 73 -4.31 -9.13 -2.31
CA VAL A 73 -5.11 -8.81 -1.13
C VAL A 73 -4.20 -8.77 0.10
N MET A 74 -4.16 -7.61 0.74
CA MET A 74 -3.28 -7.34 1.86
C MET A 74 -4.08 -7.08 3.14
N GLU A 75 -3.65 -7.69 4.24
CA GLU A 75 -4.21 -7.43 5.56
C GLU A 75 -3.39 -6.38 6.29
N ILE A 76 -4.07 -5.31 6.70
CA ILE A 76 -3.49 -4.13 7.33
C ILE A 76 -4.27 -3.77 8.59
N TYR A 77 -3.59 -3.18 9.56
CA TYR A 77 -4.21 -2.58 10.73
C TYR A 77 -4.42 -1.07 10.52
N ASP A 78 -5.64 -0.60 10.71
CA ASP A 78 -6.01 0.81 10.75
C ASP A 78 -6.41 1.17 12.18
N GLY A 79 -5.40 1.54 12.99
CA GLY A 79 -5.54 1.55 14.45
C GLY A 79 -5.72 0.11 14.94
N ASN A 80 -6.78 -0.14 15.70
CA ASN A 80 -7.08 -1.48 16.23
C ASN A 80 -7.87 -2.36 15.26
N LEU A 81 -8.35 -1.81 14.15
CA LEU A 81 -9.20 -2.55 13.22
C LEU A 81 -8.37 -3.20 12.11
N LYS A 82 -8.53 -4.52 11.97
CA LYS A 82 -7.96 -5.28 10.88
C LYS A 82 -8.81 -5.11 9.61
N LYS A 83 -8.19 -4.71 8.51
CA LYS A 83 -8.83 -4.48 7.21
C LYS A 83 -8.12 -5.23 6.10
N LYS A 84 -8.89 -5.69 5.13
CA LYS A 84 -8.38 -6.23 3.86
C LYS A 84 -8.40 -5.10 2.82
N VAL A 85 -7.26 -4.88 2.17
CA VAL A 85 -7.10 -3.87 1.13
C VAL A 85 -6.67 -4.60 -0.14
N ILE A 86 -7.43 -4.39 -1.21
CA ILE A 86 -7.13 -4.91 -2.55
C ILE A 86 -6.44 -3.78 -3.30
N THR A 87 -5.20 -4.01 -3.73
CA THR A 87 -4.41 -3.01 -4.45
C THR A 87 -3.59 -3.66 -5.55
N GLU A 88 -3.26 -2.89 -6.58
CA GLU A 88 -2.37 -3.36 -7.63
C GLU A 88 -0.92 -3.49 -7.13
N ARG A 89 -0.15 -4.39 -7.74
CA ARG A 89 1.25 -4.70 -7.38
C ARG A 89 2.16 -3.47 -7.39
N VAL A 90 1.89 -2.53 -8.28
CA VAL A 90 2.63 -1.26 -8.44
C VAL A 90 2.61 -0.41 -7.17
N HIS A 91 1.59 -0.57 -6.33
CA HIS A 91 1.44 0.16 -5.08
C HIS A 91 2.05 -0.55 -3.87
N LEU A 92 2.66 -1.73 -4.07
CA LEU A 92 3.28 -2.50 -3.02
C LEU A 92 4.81 -2.36 -3.05
N LYS A 93 5.37 -1.97 -1.91
CA LYS A 93 6.81 -1.96 -1.69
C LYS A 93 7.19 -3.10 -0.75
N PRO A 94 8.05 -4.06 -1.17
CA PRO A 94 8.49 -5.12 -0.26
C PRO A 94 9.34 -4.53 0.85
N ILE A 95 9.10 -5.00 2.07
CA ILE A 95 9.95 -4.70 3.23
C ILE A 95 10.68 -5.99 3.60
N LYS A 96 12.01 -5.94 3.67
CA LYS A 96 12.80 -7.01 4.27
C LYS A 96 12.53 -7.00 5.78
N GLN A 97 11.96 -8.07 6.32
CA GLN A 97 11.86 -8.20 7.77
C GLN A 97 13.24 -8.49 8.35
N ILE A 98 13.62 -7.74 9.37
CA ILE A 98 14.74 -8.14 10.24
C ILE A 98 14.20 -9.30 11.08
N PRO A 99 14.87 -10.46 11.10
CA PRO A 99 14.42 -11.58 11.91
C PRO A 99 14.40 -11.15 13.38
N LYS A 100 13.23 -11.26 14.03
CA LYS A 100 13.14 -11.05 15.47
C LYS A 100 13.87 -12.20 16.14
N VAL A 101 14.99 -11.91 16.81
CA VAL A 101 15.69 -12.88 17.66
C VAL A 101 14.69 -13.45 18.66
N LYS A 102 14.47 -14.77 18.64
CA LYS A 102 13.64 -15.44 19.64
C LYS A 102 14.31 -15.20 20.98
N LYS A 103 13.74 -14.36 21.84
CA LYS A 103 14.14 -14.31 23.24
C LYS A 103 13.78 -15.66 23.85
N VAL A 104 14.76 -16.54 23.96
CA VAL A 104 14.64 -17.78 24.72
C VAL A 104 14.35 -17.34 26.15
N LYS A 105 13.14 -17.61 26.64
CA LYS A 105 12.86 -17.48 28.07
C LYS A 105 13.72 -18.55 28.76
N LYS A 106 14.71 -18.11 29.53
CA LYS A 106 15.32 -18.95 30.56
C LYS A 106 14.30 -19.22 31.65
#